data_AF-A0A969PIJ1-F1
#
_entry.id   AF-A0A969PIJ1-F1
#
_cell.length_a   1.000
_cell.length_b   1.000
_cell.length_c   1.000
_cell.angle_alpha   90.00
_cell.angle_beta   90.00
_cell.angle_gamma   90.00
#
_symmetry.space_group_name_H-M   'P 1'
#
loop_
_entity.id
_entity.type
_entity.pdbx_description
1 polymer ?
#
loop_
_entity_poly.entity_id
_entity_poly.type
_entity_poly.pdbx_seq_one_letter_code
_entity_poly.pdbx_strand_id
1 'polypeptide(L)'
;MASNPSHFFGILALTHMPSLLVYLIFWLGYTLCFLLFRHSWKAVVTTLCSAIVGLGTISFYLLPALLEKKLVNIDSMRNVSGGYRANLIGTSIKGINVVLHNYIQPIFLQELLILIVLTTIIFIGYRQNANELKKASYWVVFLTIVLFLMTYPSILIWQSSKTLQMVQFPWRLLGLLSFGRSALFAIAITTIIQNKSSLKFIFSLATIAIFLVNAKYSYELSSSLPGFNNPGNLISTTIKKPQYQPYNRHNALGLILNDPYSNKSPGKIEYLPLKSNGKAVPDPLPGQPPLSLISGKASMQIDQWDSYNRVFNISATEKSLLKIRTYYYPAWHLYVNEKPHAIAVADDGTIEFKLDPGSHTVQLRYLWTNAFKIGMLFSFLSLLTLIIFWFKAPTT
;
A
#
# COMPACT_ATOMS: atom_id res chain seq x y z
N MET A 1 -14.68 -11.87 23.88
CA MET A 1 -14.80 -11.66 22.42
C MET A 1 -13.47 -11.15 21.89
N ALA A 2 -12.60 -12.05 21.39
CA ALA A 2 -11.43 -11.62 20.65
C ALA A 2 -11.93 -11.14 19.27
N SER A 3 -11.80 -9.85 18.98
CA SER A 3 -12.07 -9.31 17.65
C SER A 3 -11.25 -10.12 16.64
N ASN A 4 -11.93 -10.76 15.69
CA ASN A 4 -11.28 -11.67 14.76
C ASN A 4 -10.31 -10.85 13.89
N PRO A 5 -8.97 -11.05 13.99
CA PRO A 5 -7.98 -10.22 13.29
C PRO A 5 -8.08 -10.32 11.76
N SER A 6 -8.89 -11.25 11.25
CA SER A 6 -9.13 -11.50 9.84
C SER A 6 -9.59 -10.27 9.05
N HIS A 7 -10.54 -9.49 9.59
CA HIS A 7 -11.08 -8.31 8.89
C HIS A 7 -10.09 -7.16 8.80
N PHE A 8 -9.27 -6.98 9.84
CA PHE A 8 -8.28 -5.91 9.91
C PHE A 8 -7.21 -6.05 8.82
N PHE A 9 -6.66 -7.27 8.66
CA PHE A 9 -5.65 -7.52 7.62
C PHE A 9 -6.23 -7.41 6.20
N GLY A 10 -7.49 -7.83 6.01
CA GLY A 10 -8.21 -7.69 4.75
C GLY A 10 -8.27 -6.23 4.28
N ILE A 11 -8.80 -5.35 5.15
CA ILE A 11 -8.95 -3.92 4.85
C ILE A 11 -7.59 -3.24 4.68
N LEU A 12 -6.62 -3.56 5.54
CA LEU A 12 -5.29 -2.96 5.50
C LEU A 12 -4.56 -3.30 4.20
N ALA A 13 -4.70 -4.52 3.69
CA ALA A 13 -4.09 -4.93 2.43
C ALA A 13 -4.67 -4.20 1.22
N LEU A 14 -6.00 -4.01 1.18
CA LEU A 14 -6.69 -3.32 0.09
C LEU A 14 -6.40 -1.83 0.06
N THR A 15 -6.16 -1.23 1.23
CA THR A 15 -5.99 0.22 1.35
C THR A 15 -4.53 0.66 1.45
N HIS A 16 -3.67 -0.13 2.10
CA HIS A 16 -2.31 0.28 2.48
C HIS A 16 -1.33 -0.92 2.50
N MET A 17 -1.12 -1.57 1.35
CA MET A 17 -0.24 -2.74 1.21
C MET A 17 1.18 -2.59 1.84
N PRO A 18 1.89 -1.45 1.74
CA PRO A 18 3.18 -1.30 2.41
C PRO A 18 3.09 -1.30 3.94
N SER A 19 1.98 -0.80 4.50
CA SER A 19 1.71 -0.82 5.95
C SER A 19 1.35 -2.23 6.43
N LEU A 20 0.68 -3.03 5.59
CA LEU A 20 0.38 -4.44 5.89
C LEU A 20 1.65 -5.22 6.25
N LEU A 21 2.74 -5.03 5.51
CA LEU A 21 4.01 -5.71 5.76
C LEU A 21 4.51 -5.50 7.18
N VAL A 22 4.63 -4.24 7.61
CA VAL A 22 5.13 -3.92 8.95
C VAL A 22 4.15 -4.41 10.03
N TYR A 23 2.84 -4.34 9.79
CA TYR A 23 1.86 -4.77 10.79
C TYR A 23 1.85 -6.29 10.93
N LEU A 24 2.05 -7.04 9.85
CA LEU A 24 2.24 -8.49 9.90
C LEU A 24 3.50 -8.87 10.67
N ILE A 25 4.62 -8.16 10.51
CA ILE A 25 5.85 -8.41 11.28
C ILE A 25 5.58 -8.26 12.79
N PHE A 26 4.98 -7.15 13.20
CA PHE A 26 4.67 -6.91 14.61
C PHE A 26 3.62 -7.88 15.16
N TRP A 27 2.59 -8.19 14.38
CA TRP A 27 1.58 -9.16 14.77
C TRP A 27 2.13 -10.59 14.88
N LEU A 28 3.02 -11.00 13.98
CA LEU A 28 3.72 -12.28 14.08
C LEU A 28 4.58 -12.32 15.35
N GLY A 29 5.35 -11.26 15.63
CA GLY A 29 6.11 -11.15 16.88
C GLY A 29 5.21 -11.28 18.11
N TYR A 30 4.09 -10.56 18.14
CA TYR A 30 3.09 -10.65 19.21
C TYR A 30 2.50 -12.07 19.35
N THR A 31 2.17 -12.71 18.22
CA THR A 31 1.60 -14.07 18.21
C THR A 31 2.63 -15.11 18.67
N LEU A 32 3.90 -14.96 18.31
CA LEU A 32 4.97 -15.85 18.78
C LEU A 32 5.26 -15.67 20.27
N CYS A 33 5.07 -14.46 20.81
CA CYS A 33 5.13 -14.25 22.26
C CYS A 33 4.11 -15.09 23.02
N PHE A 34 2.98 -15.50 22.43
CA PHE A 34 2.05 -16.43 23.10
C PHE A 34 2.70 -17.78 23.45
N LEU A 35 3.63 -18.25 22.62
CA LEU A 35 4.42 -19.46 22.90
C LEU A 35 5.34 -19.25 24.11
N LEU A 36 5.94 -18.05 24.22
CA LEU A 36 6.84 -17.67 25.33
C LEU A 36 6.08 -17.50 26.66
N PHE A 37 4.83 -17.04 26.60
CA PHE A 37 3.97 -16.83 27.78
C PHE A 37 3.11 -18.07 28.14
N ARG A 38 3.48 -19.25 27.64
CA ARG A 38 2.81 -20.55 27.91
C ARG A 38 1.30 -20.56 27.59
N HIS A 39 0.85 -19.74 26.64
CA HIS A 39 -0.50 -19.92 26.10
C HIS A 39 -0.59 -21.24 25.33
N SER A 40 -1.79 -21.81 25.24
CA SER A 40 -1.99 -23.07 24.53
C SER A 40 -1.59 -22.96 23.05
N TRP A 41 -0.92 -23.98 22.50
CA TRP A 41 -0.61 -24.08 21.07
C TRP A 41 -1.84 -23.87 20.17
N LYS A 42 -3.01 -24.32 20.65
CA LYS A 42 -4.30 -24.10 19.98
C LYS A 42 -4.57 -22.61 19.76
N ALA A 43 -4.29 -21.73 20.72
CA ALA A 43 -4.50 -20.29 20.57
C ALA A 43 -3.60 -19.69 19.47
N VAL A 44 -2.35 -20.14 19.38
CA VAL A 44 -1.41 -19.70 18.34
C VAL A 44 -1.87 -20.15 16.96
N VAL A 45 -2.21 -21.44 16.82
CA VAL A 45 -2.72 -22.00 15.56
C VAL A 45 -4.01 -21.29 15.14
N THR A 46 -4.97 -21.10 16.06
CA THR A 46 -6.22 -20.39 15.75
C THR A 46 -5.94 -18.96 15.28
N THR A 47 -5.02 -18.24 15.94
CA THR A 47 -4.64 -16.88 15.56
C THR A 47 -4.02 -16.83 14.16
N LEU A 48 -3.10 -17.76 13.85
CA LEU A 48 -2.48 -17.89 12.53
C LEU A 48 -3.51 -18.25 11.45
N CYS A 49 -4.36 -19.25 11.71
CA CYS A 49 -5.43 -19.66 10.78
C CYS A 49 -6.42 -18.51 10.52
N SER A 50 -6.83 -17.76 11.54
CA SER A 50 -7.69 -16.59 11.36
C SER A 50 -7.08 -15.53 10.46
N ALA A 51 -5.78 -15.27 10.58
CA ALA A 51 -5.09 -14.33 9.70
C ALA A 51 -4.99 -14.85 8.26
N ILE A 52 -4.70 -16.15 8.08
CA ILE A 52 -4.67 -16.79 6.76
C ILE A 52 -6.05 -16.69 6.09
N VAL A 53 -7.13 -16.97 6.81
CA VAL A 53 -8.49 -16.84 6.28
C VAL A 53 -8.80 -15.37 5.93
N GLY A 54 -8.40 -14.42 6.78
CA GLY A 54 -8.54 -12.99 6.51
C GLY A 54 -7.82 -12.54 5.24
N LEU A 55 -6.53 -12.86 5.10
CA LEU A 55 -5.75 -12.62 3.89
C LEU A 55 -6.31 -13.41 2.68
N GLY A 56 -6.90 -14.57 2.94
CA GLY A 56 -7.57 -15.39 1.95
C GLY A 56 -8.72 -14.64 1.28
N THR A 57 -9.57 -13.94 2.04
CA THR A 57 -10.72 -13.18 1.48
C THR A 57 -10.35 -12.10 0.47
N ILE A 58 -9.08 -11.66 0.47
CA ILE A 58 -8.55 -10.64 -0.45
C ILE A 58 -7.52 -11.20 -1.44
N SER A 59 -7.43 -12.53 -1.56
CA SER A 59 -6.54 -13.22 -2.51
C SER A 59 -6.76 -12.82 -3.98
N PHE A 60 -7.98 -12.39 -4.36
CA PHE A 60 -8.27 -11.82 -5.68
C PHE A 60 -7.37 -10.62 -6.02
N TYR A 61 -6.90 -9.89 -5.00
CA TYR A 61 -5.96 -8.78 -5.13
C TYR A 61 -4.52 -9.22 -4.80
N LEU A 62 -4.32 -9.93 -3.69
CA LEU A 62 -2.98 -10.28 -3.22
C LEU A 62 -2.25 -11.25 -4.15
N LEU A 63 -2.92 -12.27 -4.69
CA LEU A 63 -2.24 -13.28 -5.52
C LEU A 63 -1.76 -12.72 -6.86
N PRO A 64 -2.57 -11.97 -7.64
CA PRO A 64 -2.05 -11.26 -8.80
C PRO A 64 -0.89 -10.34 -8.45
N ALA A 65 -1.03 -9.52 -7.39
CA ALA A 65 0.01 -8.59 -6.97
C ALA A 65 1.34 -9.28 -6.60
N LEU A 66 1.30 -10.52 -6.11
CA LEU A 66 2.49 -11.32 -5.77
C LEU A 66 3.05 -12.09 -6.97
N LEU A 67 2.21 -12.84 -7.67
CA LEU A 67 2.61 -13.76 -8.75
C LEU A 67 3.03 -13.01 -10.01
N GLU A 68 2.43 -11.85 -10.26
CA GLU A 68 2.66 -11.03 -11.45
C GLU A 68 3.54 -9.82 -11.18
N LYS A 69 4.03 -9.66 -9.94
CA LYS A 69 5.01 -8.63 -9.55
C LYS A 69 6.20 -8.56 -10.51
N LYS A 70 6.66 -9.72 -10.99
CA LYS A 70 7.80 -9.84 -11.92
C LYS A 70 7.57 -9.23 -13.30
N LEU A 71 6.32 -8.90 -13.64
CA LEU A 71 5.95 -8.31 -14.92
C LEU A 71 6.05 -6.79 -14.91
N VAL A 72 6.20 -6.17 -13.73
CA VAL A 72 6.11 -4.73 -13.53
C VAL A 72 7.29 -4.22 -12.71
N ASN A 73 7.89 -3.11 -13.13
CA ASN A 73 8.98 -2.45 -12.43
C ASN A 73 8.46 -1.71 -11.19
N ILE A 74 8.19 -2.47 -10.13
CA ILE A 74 7.83 -1.92 -8.82
C ILE A 74 9.07 -1.56 -8.00
N ASP A 75 10.27 -1.94 -8.43
CA ASP A 75 11.50 -1.70 -7.69
C ASP A 75 11.87 -0.21 -7.61
N SER A 76 11.47 0.57 -8.60
CA SER A 76 11.57 2.05 -8.59
C SER A 76 10.84 2.68 -7.40
N MET A 77 9.78 2.03 -6.89
CA MET A 77 9.01 2.49 -5.75
C MET A 77 9.85 2.65 -4.48
N ARG A 78 10.92 1.88 -4.31
CA ARG A 78 11.80 1.96 -3.13
C ARG A 78 12.48 3.32 -3.00
N ASN A 79 12.64 4.04 -4.11
CA ASN A 79 13.36 5.30 -4.17
C ASN A 79 12.44 6.52 -4.28
N VAL A 80 11.11 6.31 -4.36
CA VAL A 80 10.14 7.40 -4.39
C VAL A 80 10.31 8.29 -3.16
N SER A 81 10.37 9.61 -3.37
CA SER A 81 10.61 10.59 -2.31
C SER A 81 11.89 10.33 -1.49
N GLY A 82 12.94 9.79 -2.14
CA GLY A 82 14.22 9.44 -1.53
C GLY A 82 14.24 8.12 -0.75
N GLY A 83 13.13 7.37 -0.77
CA GLY A 83 13.01 6.08 -0.09
C GLY A 83 13.12 6.18 1.42
N TYR A 84 13.24 5.03 2.10
CA TYR A 84 13.29 5.01 3.57
C TYR A 84 14.43 5.87 4.15
N ARG A 85 15.60 5.96 3.51
CA ARG A 85 16.77 6.69 4.02
C ARG A 85 16.51 8.20 4.17
N ALA A 86 15.83 8.79 3.19
CA ALA A 86 15.47 10.21 3.23
C ALA A 86 14.28 10.49 4.16
N ASN A 87 13.64 9.44 4.68
CA ASN A 87 12.40 9.51 5.47
C ASN A 87 12.57 9.03 6.92
N LEU A 88 13.81 8.72 7.34
CA LEU A 88 14.15 8.44 8.74
C LEU A 88 14.36 9.75 9.50
N ILE A 89 13.85 9.79 10.73
CA ILE A 89 14.02 10.95 11.62
C ILE A 89 15.48 11.05 12.04
N GLY A 90 16.06 12.24 11.91
CA GLY A 90 17.50 12.46 12.10
C GLY A 90 18.36 12.15 10.87
N THR A 91 17.77 11.94 9.69
CA THR A 91 18.52 11.82 8.44
C THR A 91 19.30 13.10 8.12
N SER A 92 20.51 12.94 7.56
CA SER A 92 21.37 14.04 7.11
C SER A 92 21.06 14.50 5.67
N ILE A 93 20.15 13.81 4.99
CA ILE A 93 19.78 14.08 3.60
C ILE A 93 18.92 15.36 3.54
N LYS A 94 19.56 16.50 3.26
CA LYS A 94 18.91 17.81 3.18
C LYS A 94 18.10 17.95 1.88
N GLY A 95 17.02 18.73 1.93
CA GLY A 95 16.30 19.24 0.75
C GLY A 95 15.35 18.26 0.05
N ILE A 96 15.34 16.97 0.41
CA ILE A 96 14.50 15.98 -0.29
C ILE A 96 13.08 15.93 0.28
N ASN A 97 12.89 16.10 1.60
CA ASN A 97 11.61 15.78 2.22
C ASN A 97 11.10 16.86 3.18
N VAL A 98 10.48 17.89 2.59
CA VAL A 98 9.76 18.95 3.32
C VAL A 98 8.67 18.36 4.23
N VAL A 99 8.04 17.26 3.82
CA VAL A 99 6.98 16.61 4.61
C VAL A 99 7.55 16.01 5.89
N LEU A 100 8.69 15.33 5.81
CA LEU A 100 9.38 14.80 6.99
C LEU A 100 9.65 15.91 8.01
N HIS A 101 10.30 17.00 7.59
CA HIS A 101 10.73 18.05 8.50
C HIS A 101 9.58 18.90 9.05
N ASN A 102 8.63 19.30 8.21
CA ASN A 102 7.59 20.24 8.62
C ASN A 102 6.41 19.58 9.34
N TYR A 103 6.18 18.29 9.13
CA TYR A 103 5.01 17.60 9.69
C TYR A 103 5.40 16.38 10.54
N ILE A 104 6.19 15.46 9.99
CA ILE A 104 6.43 14.17 10.65
C ILE A 104 7.35 14.31 11.86
N GLN A 105 8.40 15.13 11.80
CA GLN A 105 9.32 15.36 12.91
C GLN A 105 8.62 15.99 14.13
N PRO A 106 7.81 17.06 13.98
CA PRO A 106 7.00 17.57 15.09
C PRO A 106 6.06 16.53 15.70
N ILE A 107 5.34 15.76 14.87
CA ILE A 107 4.47 14.67 15.34
C ILE A 107 5.28 13.66 16.17
N PHE A 108 6.44 13.24 15.68
CA PHE A 108 7.28 12.30 16.41
C PHE A 108 7.75 12.84 17.78
N LEU A 109 8.17 14.11 17.84
CA LEU A 109 8.58 14.73 19.11
C LEU A 109 7.42 14.81 20.10
N GLN A 110 6.22 15.14 19.61
CA GLN A 110 5.01 15.14 20.42
C GLN A 110 4.68 13.74 20.96
N GLU A 111 4.76 12.71 20.11
CA GLU A 111 4.53 11.33 20.54
C GLU A 111 5.56 10.85 21.57
N LEU A 112 6.84 11.23 21.40
CA LEU A 112 7.89 10.94 22.38
C LEU A 112 7.61 11.61 23.73
N LEU A 113 7.18 12.88 23.72
CA LEU A 113 6.80 13.59 24.94
C LEU A 113 5.61 12.92 25.64
N ILE A 114 4.59 12.52 24.89
CA ILE A 114 3.42 11.81 25.44
C ILE A 114 3.86 10.49 26.08
N LEU A 115 4.72 9.72 25.42
CA LEU A 115 5.25 8.49 25.97
C LEU A 115 5.96 8.73 27.32
N ILE A 116 6.82 9.76 27.39
CA ILE A 116 7.55 10.12 28.61
C ILE A 116 6.56 10.50 29.73
N VAL A 117 5.59 11.37 29.45
CA VAL A 117 4.62 11.82 30.46
C VAL A 117 3.76 10.68 30.97
N LEU A 118 3.17 9.87 30.08
CA LEU A 118 2.34 8.72 30.49
C LEU A 118 3.14 7.71 31.30
N THR A 119 4.36 7.40 30.87
CA THR A 119 5.25 6.48 31.60
C THR A 119 5.59 7.02 32.98
N THR A 120 5.81 8.34 33.11
CA THR A 120 6.10 9.00 34.39
C THR A 120 4.91 8.94 35.34
N ILE A 121 3.70 9.23 34.85
CA ILE A 121 2.45 9.13 35.64
C ILE A 121 2.28 7.71 36.17
N ILE A 122 2.42 6.71 35.30
CA ILE A 122 2.30 5.29 35.66
C ILE A 122 3.37 4.89 36.67
N PHE A 123 4.64 5.25 36.41
CA PHE A 123 5.75 4.91 37.28
C PHE A 123 5.57 5.48 38.68
N ILE A 124 5.20 6.76 38.82
CA ILE A 124 5.01 7.38 40.13
C ILE A 124 3.80 6.79 40.84
N GLY A 125 2.66 6.64 40.15
CA GLY A 125 1.42 6.17 40.76
C GLY A 125 1.39 4.68 41.11
N TYR A 126 2.14 3.85 40.37
CA TYR A 126 2.30 2.42 40.65
C TYR A 126 3.70 2.03 41.13
N ARG A 127 4.51 2.97 41.66
CA ARG A 127 5.89 2.69 42.12
C ARG A 127 6.00 1.55 43.14
N GLN A 128 4.93 1.26 43.88
CA GLN A 128 4.85 0.16 44.86
C GLN A 128 4.12 -1.08 44.33
N ASN A 129 3.59 -1.06 43.10
CA ASN A 129 2.84 -2.16 42.49
C ASN A 129 3.60 -2.72 41.29
N ALA A 130 4.49 -3.68 41.56
CA ALA A 130 5.35 -4.30 40.54
C ALA A 130 4.56 -4.97 39.39
N ASN A 131 3.35 -5.47 39.66
CA ASN A 131 2.53 -6.14 38.65
C ASN A 131 2.00 -5.15 37.61
N GLU A 132 1.52 -3.98 38.04
CA GLU A 132 1.04 -2.96 37.11
C GLU A 132 2.19 -2.30 36.33
N LEU A 133 3.34 -2.10 36.99
CA LEU A 133 4.55 -1.63 36.29
C LEU A 133 5.03 -2.61 35.22
N LYS A 134 4.95 -3.92 35.49
CA LYS A 134 5.28 -4.97 34.51
C LYS A 134 4.32 -4.97 33.32
N LYS A 135 3.02 -4.76 33.54
CA LYS A 135 2.05 -4.63 32.43
C LYS A 135 2.35 -3.40 31.58
N ALA A 136 2.65 -2.27 32.21
CA ALA A 136 3.00 -1.03 31.52
C ALA A 136 4.32 -1.15 30.74
N SER A 137 5.33 -1.84 31.30
CA SER A 137 6.64 -1.96 30.66
C SER A 137 6.57 -2.67 29.30
N TYR A 138 5.66 -3.63 29.11
CA TYR A 138 5.44 -4.26 27.79
C TYR A 138 5.01 -3.23 26.73
N TRP A 139 4.10 -2.32 27.08
CA TRP A 139 3.65 -1.27 26.17
C TRP A 139 4.72 -0.21 25.95
N VAL A 140 5.46 0.17 26.99
CA VAL A 140 6.58 1.13 26.87
C VAL A 140 7.68 0.57 25.96
N VAL A 141 8.07 -0.70 26.15
CA VAL A 141 9.05 -1.37 25.28
C VAL A 141 8.55 -1.44 23.85
N PHE A 142 7.30 -1.85 23.63
CA PHE A 142 6.69 -1.88 22.30
C PHE A 142 6.74 -0.50 21.61
N LEU A 143 6.28 0.56 22.28
CA LEU A 143 6.27 1.92 21.75
C LEU A 143 7.69 2.44 21.49
N THR A 144 8.65 2.10 22.36
CA THR A 144 10.06 2.47 22.19
C THR A 144 10.65 1.80 20.94
N ILE A 145 10.36 0.52 20.69
CA ILE A 145 10.79 -0.18 19.48
C ILE A 145 10.18 0.49 18.23
N VAL A 146 8.89 0.79 18.27
CA VAL A 146 8.19 1.45 17.15
C VAL A 146 8.79 2.83 16.86
N LEU A 147 9.03 3.66 17.88
CA LEU A 147 9.69 4.96 17.73
C LEU A 147 11.12 4.82 17.21
N PHE A 148 11.90 3.88 17.74
CA PHE A 148 13.26 3.60 17.29
C PHE A 148 13.32 3.29 15.80
N LEU A 149 12.42 2.44 15.29
CA LEU A 149 12.34 2.10 13.87
C LEU A 149 12.02 3.29 12.95
N MET A 150 11.49 4.40 13.49
CA MET A 150 11.26 5.63 12.73
C MET A 150 12.51 6.53 12.65
N THR A 151 13.57 6.22 13.40
CA THR A 151 14.77 7.07 13.54
C THR A 151 15.96 6.52 12.75
N TYR A 152 16.87 7.42 12.35
CA TYR A 152 18.07 7.10 11.57
C TYR A 152 18.94 5.99 12.17
N PRO A 153 19.13 5.88 13.50
CA PRO A 153 19.83 4.73 14.11
C PRO A 153 19.29 3.34 13.70
N SER A 154 18.02 3.23 13.32
CA SER A 154 17.44 1.95 12.84
C SER A 154 17.78 1.60 11.40
N ILE A 155 18.58 2.40 10.69
CA ILE A 155 18.83 2.27 9.24
C ILE A 155 19.32 0.87 8.82
N LEU A 156 20.11 0.20 9.66
CA LEU A 156 20.61 -1.15 9.36
C LEU A 156 19.48 -2.18 9.26
N ILE A 157 18.42 -2.02 10.05
CA ILE A 157 17.23 -2.87 9.98
C ILE A 157 16.55 -2.68 8.62
N TRP A 158 16.34 -1.44 8.19
CA TRP A 158 15.76 -1.12 6.88
C TRP A 158 16.63 -1.57 5.70
N GLN A 159 17.95 -1.60 5.87
CA GLN A 159 18.89 -2.08 4.86
C GLN A 159 18.89 -3.60 4.68
N SER A 160 18.49 -4.36 5.71
CA SER A 160 18.54 -5.82 5.72
C SER A 160 17.72 -6.50 4.62
N SER A 161 16.65 -5.85 4.11
CA SER A 161 15.76 -6.45 3.13
C SER A 161 15.19 -5.45 2.14
N LYS A 162 15.30 -5.75 0.84
CA LYS A 162 14.65 -4.99 -0.23
C LYS A 162 13.12 -4.91 -0.05
N THR A 163 12.51 -5.94 0.56
CA THR A 163 11.08 -5.96 0.86
C THR A 163 10.73 -4.90 1.90
N LEU A 164 11.54 -4.76 2.95
CA LEU A 164 11.30 -3.75 3.99
C LEU A 164 11.47 -2.32 3.44
N GLN A 165 12.35 -2.13 2.46
CA GLN A 165 12.54 -0.84 1.77
C GLN A 165 11.30 -0.39 0.98
N MET A 166 10.40 -1.32 0.60
CA MET A 166 9.14 -0.99 -0.08
C MET A 166 8.15 -0.24 0.82
N VAL A 167 8.37 -0.20 2.13
CA VAL A 167 7.56 0.61 3.05
C VAL A 167 7.69 2.10 2.73
N GLN A 168 8.85 2.52 2.19
CA GLN A 168 9.25 3.89 1.80
C GLN A 168 9.30 4.91 2.94
N PHE A 169 8.32 4.87 3.84
CA PHE A 169 8.04 5.88 4.84
C PHE A 169 7.95 5.22 6.23
N PRO A 170 9.02 5.30 7.05
CA PRO A 170 9.03 4.75 8.40
C PRO A 170 7.86 5.23 9.26
N TRP A 171 7.35 6.44 9.02
CA TRP A 171 6.16 6.97 9.72
C TRP A 171 4.85 6.23 9.46
N ARG A 172 4.80 5.23 8.56
CA ARG A 172 3.66 4.27 8.49
C ARG A 172 3.48 3.49 9.81
N LEU A 173 4.51 3.46 10.65
CA LEU A 173 4.48 2.90 11.99
C LEU A 173 3.66 3.73 13.00
N LEU A 174 3.25 4.96 12.67
CA LEU A 174 2.41 5.81 13.54
C LEU A 174 1.06 5.15 13.92
N GLY A 175 0.51 4.28 13.06
CA GLY A 175 -0.71 3.55 13.41
C GLY A 175 -0.50 2.50 14.50
N LEU A 176 0.64 1.78 14.48
CA LEU A 176 1.03 0.88 15.58
C LEU A 176 1.32 1.65 16.86
N LEU A 177 1.93 2.83 16.73
CA LEU A 177 2.17 3.73 17.85
C LEU A 177 0.85 4.19 18.50
N SER A 178 -0.13 4.59 17.68
CA SER A 178 -1.47 4.98 18.15
C SER A 178 -2.18 3.85 18.88
N PHE A 179 -2.09 2.62 18.36
CA PHE A 179 -2.61 1.41 19.01
C PHE A 179 -1.97 1.19 20.39
N GLY A 180 -0.64 1.12 20.48
CA GLY A 180 0.04 0.88 21.76
C GLY A 180 -0.17 2.02 22.76
N ARG A 181 -0.22 3.26 22.29
CA ARG A 181 -0.47 4.45 23.12
C ARG A 181 -1.85 4.40 23.75
N SER A 182 -2.87 3.91 23.04
CA SER A 182 -4.23 3.79 23.61
C SER A 182 -4.25 2.90 24.85
N ALA A 183 -3.49 1.80 24.84
CA ALA A 183 -3.36 0.91 25.99
C ALA A 183 -2.59 1.58 27.14
N LEU A 184 -1.46 2.24 26.84
CA LEU A 184 -0.68 2.95 27.85
C LEU A 184 -1.48 4.09 28.49
N PHE A 185 -2.26 4.82 27.69
CA PHE A 185 -3.16 5.87 28.16
C PHE A 185 -4.22 5.31 29.12
N ALA A 186 -4.84 4.18 28.79
CA ALA A 186 -5.81 3.53 29.68
C ALA A 186 -5.21 3.14 31.04
N ILE A 187 -3.97 2.63 31.05
CA ILE A 187 -3.25 2.34 32.30
C ILE A 187 -3.00 3.63 33.07
N ALA A 188 -2.51 4.69 32.43
CA ALA A 188 -2.26 5.98 33.07
C ALA A 188 -3.53 6.59 33.70
N ILE A 189 -4.66 6.56 33.00
CA ILE A 189 -5.96 7.03 33.54
C ILE A 189 -6.36 6.21 34.76
N THR A 190 -6.21 4.88 34.71
CA THR A 190 -6.51 3.99 35.84
C THR A 190 -5.62 4.32 37.04
N THR A 191 -4.33 4.56 36.80
CA THR A 191 -3.40 5.02 37.82
C THR A 191 -3.86 6.32 38.46
N ILE A 192 -4.28 7.31 37.65
CA ILE A 192 -4.76 8.61 38.14
C ILE A 192 -6.02 8.44 39.01
N ILE A 193 -6.99 7.64 38.55
CA ILE A 193 -8.26 7.43 39.26
C ILE A 193 -7.99 6.80 40.64
N GLN A 194 -7.12 5.80 40.70
CA GLN A 194 -6.81 5.03 41.91
C GLN A 194 -5.82 5.73 42.87
N ASN A 195 -5.09 6.75 42.40
CA ASN A 195 -4.11 7.46 43.22
C ASN A 195 -4.81 8.31 44.30
N LYS A 196 -4.44 8.12 45.57
CA LYS A 196 -4.98 8.85 46.73
C LYS A 196 -4.22 10.15 47.06
N SER A 197 -3.08 10.40 46.42
CA SER A 197 -2.25 11.60 46.63
C SER A 197 -2.80 12.83 45.90
N SER A 198 -2.45 14.03 46.37
CA SER A 198 -2.71 15.31 45.68
C SER A 198 -2.10 15.37 44.27
N LEU A 199 -1.10 14.54 43.97
CA LEU A 199 -0.52 14.37 42.62
C LEU A 199 -1.57 13.99 41.56
N LYS A 200 -2.70 13.38 41.96
CA LYS A 200 -3.81 13.07 41.05
C LYS A 200 -4.30 14.29 40.27
N PHE A 201 -4.36 15.46 40.92
CA PHE A 201 -4.77 16.70 40.26
C PHE A 201 -3.76 17.12 39.18
N ILE A 202 -2.46 17.07 39.50
CA ILE A 202 -1.38 17.39 38.57
C ILE A 202 -1.39 16.42 37.38
N PHE A 203 -1.53 15.12 37.62
CA PHE A 203 -1.58 14.12 36.54
C PHE A 203 -2.81 14.29 35.65
N SER A 204 -3.97 14.62 36.24
CA SER A 204 -5.19 14.91 35.49
C SER A 204 -5.00 16.14 34.60
N LEU A 205 -4.44 17.22 35.16
CA LEU A 205 -4.16 18.45 34.41
C LEU A 205 -3.16 18.21 33.29
N ALA A 206 -2.08 17.46 33.53
CA ALA A 206 -1.10 17.09 32.52
C ALA A 206 -1.74 16.28 31.37
N THR A 207 -2.61 15.33 31.70
CA THR A 207 -3.32 14.51 30.71
C THR A 207 -4.29 15.33 29.87
N ILE A 208 -5.05 16.24 30.51
CA ILE A 208 -5.96 17.16 29.81
C ILE A 208 -5.17 18.12 28.93
N ALA A 209 -4.06 18.68 29.42
CA ALA A 209 -3.19 19.56 28.64
C ALA A 209 -2.64 18.86 27.39
N ILE A 210 -2.16 17.61 27.54
CA ILE A 210 -1.73 16.79 26.40
C ILE A 210 -2.87 16.64 25.39
N PHE A 211 -4.07 16.27 25.86
CA PHE A 211 -5.23 16.10 24.97
C PHE A 211 -5.56 17.39 24.21
N LEU A 212 -5.63 18.53 24.91
CA LEU A 212 -5.95 19.82 24.31
C LEU A 212 -4.88 20.28 23.32
N VAL A 213 -3.59 20.10 23.64
CA VAL A 213 -2.48 20.43 22.73
C VAL A 213 -2.53 19.56 21.47
N ASN A 214 -2.81 18.26 21.61
CA ASN A 214 -2.98 17.36 20.47
C ASN A 214 -4.20 17.72 19.62
N ALA A 215 -5.33 18.03 20.25
CA ALA A 215 -6.55 18.43 19.56
C ALA A 215 -6.33 19.73 18.78
N LYS A 216 -5.70 20.73 19.41
CA LYS A 216 -5.34 22.00 18.76
C LYS A 216 -4.40 21.77 17.59
N TYR A 217 -3.29 21.06 17.78
CA TYR A 217 -2.32 20.77 16.72
C TYR A 217 -2.97 20.02 15.55
N SER A 218 -3.78 19.01 15.84
CA SER A 218 -4.50 18.24 14.81
C SER A 218 -5.49 19.12 14.04
N TYR A 219 -6.20 20.00 14.74
CA TYR A 219 -7.11 20.96 14.14
C TYR A 219 -6.35 21.91 13.21
N GLU A 220 -5.29 22.58 13.69
CA GLU A 220 -4.47 23.51 12.90
C GLU A 220 -3.84 22.84 11.68
N LEU A 221 -3.36 21.61 11.84
CA LEU A 221 -2.82 20.83 10.73
C LEU A 221 -3.91 20.50 9.70
N SER A 222 -5.08 20.02 10.16
CA SER A 222 -6.19 19.70 9.26
C SER A 222 -6.75 20.93 8.55
N SER A 223 -6.79 22.09 9.23
CA SER A 223 -7.29 23.35 8.68
C SER A 223 -6.30 24.02 7.74
N SER A 224 -4.99 23.77 7.89
CA SER A 224 -3.95 24.32 7.01
C SER A 224 -3.75 23.50 5.73
N LEU A 225 -4.18 22.24 5.71
CA LEU A 225 -4.04 21.35 4.56
C LEU A 225 -5.30 21.40 3.66
N PRO A 226 -5.20 21.94 2.43
CA PRO A 226 -6.35 22.11 1.53
C PRO A 226 -7.15 20.84 1.27
N GLY A 227 -6.48 19.68 1.25
CA GLY A 227 -7.14 18.39 1.02
C GLY A 227 -8.04 17.92 2.17
N PHE A 228 -7.84 18.44 3.39
CA PHE A 228 -8.66 18.11 4.56
C PHE A 228 -9.71 19.17 4.86
N ASN A 229 -9.41 20.45 4.65
CA ASN A 229 -10.32 21.56 4.97
C ASN A 229 -11.36 21.86 3.87
N ASN A 230 -11.12 21.44 2.63
CA ASN A 230 -12.01 21.68 1.50
C ASN A 230 -11.87 20.56 0.45
N PRO A 231 -12.37 19.35 0.75
CA PRO A 231 -12.17 18.17 -0.10
C PRO A 231 -12.74 18.31 -1.53
N GLY A 232 -13.60 19.31 -1.79
CA GLY A 232 -14.16 19.61 -3.11
C GLY A 232 -13.36 20.64 -3.95
N ASN A 233 -12.41 21.39 -3.38
CA ASN A 233 -11.70 22.47 -4.07
C ASN A 233 -10.22 22.15 -4.34
N LEU A 234 -9.95 20.91 -4.76
CA LEU A 234 -8.62 20.46 -5.18
C LEU A 234 -8.12 21.18 -6.46
N ILE A 235 -9.03 21.85 -7.19
CA ILE A 235 -8.75 22.57 -8.45
C ILE A 235 -7.86 23.80 -8.21
N SER A 236 -8.07 24.57 -7.14
CA SER A 236 -7.27 25.79 -6.88
C SER A 236 -5.81 25.52 -6.51
N THR A 237 -5.51 24.35 -5.94
CA THR A 237 -4.14 23.90 -5.63
C THR A 237 -3.46 23.16 -6.78
N THR A 238 -4.23 22.77 -7.80
CA THR A 238 -3.76 22.14 -9.04
C THR A 238 -2.77 23.03 -9.80
N ILE A 239 -2.90 24.36 -9.69
CA ILE A 239 -2.05 25.34 -10.39
C ILE A 239 -0.65 25.46 -9.76
N LYS A 240 -0.47 25.17 -8.46
CA LYS A 240 0.79 25.47 -7.75
C LYS A 240 1.74 24.27 -7.58
N LYS A 241 1.26 23.02 -7.48
CA LYS A 241 2.11 21.80 -7.37
C LYS A 241 1.43 20.55 -7.97
N PRO A 242 1.32 20.46 -9.31
CA PRO A 242 0.49 19.46 -9.99
C PRO A 242 0.91 18.00 -9.79
N GLN A 243 2.18 17.72 -9.47
CA GLN A 243 2.70 16.35 -9.41
C GLN A 243 2.33 15.54 -8.13
N TYR A 244 1.76 16.19 -7.09
CA TYR A 244 1.57 15.57 -5.77
C TYR A 244 0.12 15.25 -5.38
N GLN A 245 -0.88 15.50 -6.25
CA GLN A 245 -2.28 15.30 -5.88
C GLN A 245 -2.94 14.04 -6.48
N PRO A 246 -3.79 13.34 -5.70
CA PRO A 246 -4.57 12.18 -6.17
C PRO A 246 -5.64 12.53 -7.22
N TYR A 247 -6.15 13.77 -7.26
CA TYR A 247 -7.13 14.22 -8.27
C TYR A 247 -6.54 14.28 -9.68
N ASN A 248 -5.33 14.84 -9.82
CA ASN A 248 -4.58 14.77 -11.08
C ASN A 248 -4.17 13.35 -11.44
N ARG A 249 -3.96 12.45 -10.45
CA ARG A 249 -3.77 11.03 -10.77
C ARG A 249 -5.01 10.42 -11.39
N HIS A 250 -6.23 10.80 -11.00
CA HIS A 250 -7.45 10.27 -11.64
C HIS A 250 -7.59 10.74 -13.10
N ASN A 251 -7.40 12.03 -13.36
CA ASN A 251 -7.42 12.54 -14.74
C ASN A 251 -6.23 12.02 -15.56
N ALA A 252 -5.05 11.89 -14.94
CA ALA A 252 -3.91 11.24 -15.56
C ALA A 252 -4.15 9.74 -15.79
N LEU A 253 -4.88 9.03 -14.93
CA LEU A 253 -5.26 7.63 -15.12
C LEU A 253 -6.24 7.51 -16.29
N GLY A 254 -7.24 8.39 -16.40
CA GLY A 254 -8.12 8.43 -17.57
C GLY A 254 -7.35 8.73 -18.86
N LEU A 255 -6.43 9.72 -18.81
CA LEU A 255 -5.51 10.01 -19.92
C LEU A 255 -4.57 8.84 -20.22
N ILE A 256 -4.05 8.13 -19.22
CA ILE A 256 -3.15 6.98 -19.41
C ILE A 256 -3.91 5.76 -19.93
N LEU A 257 -5.16 5.56 -19.54
CA LEU A 257 -5.98 4.45 -20.01
C LEU A 257 -6.41 4.65 -21.47
N ASN A 258 -6.67 5.90 -21.86
CA ASN A 258 -7.16 6.24 -23.20
C ASN A 258 -6.02 6.58 -24.17
N ASP A 259 -5.00 7.30 -23.73
CA ASP A 259 -3.78 7.67 -24.46
C ASP A 259 -2.53 7.51 -23.56
N PRO A 260 -2.12 6.25 -23.26
CA PRO A 260 -1.04 5.91 -22.32
C PRO A 260 0.30 6.61 -22.58
N TYR A 261 0.48 7.12 -23.80
CA TYR A 261 1.73 7.68 -24.24
C TYR A 261 1.56 9.09 -24.83
N SER A 262 0.56 9.82 -24.33
CA SER A 262 0.43 11.24 -24.63
C SER A 262 1.60 12.02 -24.02
N ASN A 263 2.08 13.04 -24.73
CA ASN A 263 3.07 13.99 -24.20
C ASN A 263 2.52 14.83 -23.05
N LYS A 264 1.21 14.70 -22.78
CA LYS A 264 0.50 15.38 -21.70
C LYS A 264 0.59 14.61 -20.38
N SER A 265 1.08 13.36 -20.40
CA SER A 265 1.32 12.59 -19.18
C SER A 265 2.69 12.95 -18.61
N PRO A 266 2.79 13.37 -17.32
CA PRO A 266 4.09 13.53 -16.69
C PRO A 266 4.77 12.17 -16.68
N GLY A 267 5.88 12.04 -17.42
CA GLY A 267 6.64 10.80 -17.55
C GLY A 267 6.88 10.16 -16.20
N LYS A 268 6.21 9.04 -15.95
CA LYS A 268 6.42 8.26 -14.74
C LYS A 268 7.00 6.92 -15.14
N ILE A 269 8.28 6.77 -14.79
CA ILE A 269 9.09 5.54 -14.80
C ILE A 269 8.47 4.45 -13.89
N GLU A 270 7.47 4.83 -13.10
CA GLU A 270 6.72 3.99 -12.18
C GLU A 270 5.89 2.95 -12.94
N TYR A 271 6.03 1.67 -12.59
CA TYR A 271 5.20 0.57 -13.11
C TYR A 271 5.37 0.21 -14.60
N LEU A 272 6.48 0.61 -15.23
CA LEU A 272 6.81 0.11 -16.57
C LEU A 272 6.92 -1.42 -16.56
N PRO A 273 6.43 -2.12 -17.60
CA PRO A 273 6.63 -3.56 -17.71
C PRO A 273 8.11 -3.95 -17.68
N LEU A 274 8.38 -5.14 -17.18
CA LEU A 274 9.71 -5.75 -17.24
C LEU A 274 9.79 -6.69 -18.44
N LYS A 275 10.91 -6.61 -19.16
CA LYS A 275 11.30 -7.59 -20.17
C LYS A 275 11.63 -8.93 -19.50
N SER A 276 11.72 -9.99 -20.30
CA SER A 276 12.14 -11.32 -19.83
C SER A 276 13.50 -11.32 -19.11
N ASN A 277 14.39 -10.39 -19.45
CA ASN A 277 15.69 -10.19 -18.81
C ASN A 277 15.63 -9.33 -17.52
N GLY A 278 14.44 -8.94 -17.06
CA GLY A 278 14.22 -8.16 -15.84
C GLY A 278 14.52 -6.66 -15.96
N LYS A 279 14.87 -6.15 -17.15
CA LYS A 279 15.02 -4.70 -17.39
C LYS A 279 13.67 -4.08 -17.72
N ALA A 280 13.46 -2.85 -17.26
CA ALA A 280 12.30 -2.06 -17.67
C ALA A 280 12.32 -1.84 -19.20
N VAL A 281 11.14 -1.88 -19.79
CA VAL A 281 10.94 -1.46 -21.18
C VAL A 281 11.28 0.02 -21.35
N PRO A 282 11.73 0.47 -22.54
CA PRO A 282 11.99 1.88 -22.77
C PRO A 282 10.73 2.72 -22.58
N ASP A 283 10.95 4.00 -22.28
CA ASP A 283 9.86 4.96 -22.27
C ASP A 283 9.20 4.98 -23.66
N PRO A 284 7.87 5.10 -23.68
CA PRO A 284 7.12 5.05 -24.91
C PRO A 284 7.34 6.34 -25.70
N LEU A 285 7.60 6.22 -27.00
CA LEU A 285 7.91 7.38 -27.82
C LEU A 285 6.65 8.25 -28.05
N PRO A 286 6.76 9.56 -27.80
CA PRO A 286 5.77 10.57 -28.20
C PRO A 286 5.21 10.39 -29.61
N GLY A 287 3.89 10.51 -29.77
CA GLY A 287 3.25 10.63 -31.09
C GLY A 287 3.18 9.36 -31.94
N GLN A 288 3.53 8.19 -31.40
CA GLN A 288 3.33 6.92 -32.11
C GLN A 288 1.83 6.65 -32.36
N PRO A 289 1.42 6.13 -33.53
CA PRO A 289 0.02 5.82 -33.78
C PRO A 289 -0.43 4.60 -32.93
N PRO A 290 -1.74 4.48 -32.62
CA PRO A 290 -2.27 3.37 -31.83
C PRO A 290 -1.99 1.98 -32.44
N LEU A 291 -1.90 1.91 -33.77
CA LEU A 291 -1.57 0.74 -34.55
C LEU A 291 -0.52 1.13 -35.61
N SER A 292 0.56 0.36 -35.71
CA SER A 292 1.66 0.61 -36.65
C SER A 292 1.94 -0.62 -37.51
N LEU A 293 2.27 -0.39 -38.79
CA LEU A 293 2.79 -1.42 -39.69
C LEU A 293 4.31 -1.45 -39.58
N ILE A 294 4.89 -2.59 -39.19
CA ILE A 294 6.34 -2.79 -39.05
C ILE A 294 6.94 -3.30 -40.36
N SER A 295 6.26 -4.25 -41.00
CA SER A 295 6.61 -4.76 -42.33
C SER A 295 5.38 -5.30 -43.06
N GLY A 296 5.47 -5.39 -44.39
CA GLY A 296 4.37 -5.80 -45.26
C GLY A 296 3.57 -4.61 -45.81
N LYS A 297 2.34 -4.87 -46.24
CA LYS A 297 1.40 -3.87 -46.77
C LYS A 297 -0.01 -4.18 -46.30
N ALA A 298 -0.54 -3.31 -45.44
CA ALA A 298 -1.92 -3.40 -44.95
C ALA A 298 -2.56 -2.01 -44.82
N SER A 299 -3.85 -1.91 -45.13
CA SER A 299 -4.69 -0.79 -44.70
C SER A 299 -5.30 -1.11 -43.34
N MET A 300 -5.39 -0.09 -42.47
CA MET A 300 -5.78 -0.25 -41.07
C MET A 300 -6.81 0.80 -40.70
N GLN A 301 -7.91 0.38 -40.12
CA GLN A 301 -8.94 1.23 -39.54
C GLN A 301 -9.16 0.84 -38.09
N ILE A 302 -9.18 1.83 -37.19
CA ILE A 302 -9.50 1.63 -35.78
C ILE A 302 -11.00 1.83 -35.63
N ASP A 303 -11.72 0.77 -35.28
CA ASP A 303 -13.16 0.83 -35.04
C ASP A 303 -13.45 1.24 -33.60
N GLN A 304 -12.68 0.69 -32.65
CA GLN A 304 -12.89 0.88 -31.22
C GLN A 304 -11.57 0.86 -30.45
N TRP A 305 -11.39 1.78 -29.51
CA TRP A 305 -10.22 1.88 -28.64
C TRP A 305 -10.62 2.13 -27.20
N ASP A 306 -11.11 1.09 -26.51
CA ASP A 306 -11.48 1.15 -25.10
C ASP A 306 -10.39 0.55 -24.20
N SER A 307 -10.57 0.74 -22.89
CA SER A 307 -9.61 0.26 -21.87
C SER A 307 -9.48 -1.26 -21.82
N TYR A 308 -10.56 -2.01 -22.07
CA TYR A 308 -10.59 -3.49 -21.98
C TYR A 308 -10.81 -4.17 -23.34
N ASN A 309 -11.18 -3.43 -24.37
CA ASN A 309 -11.51 -3.97 -25.68
C ASN A 309 -11.06 -3.02 -26.78
N ARG A 310 -10.36 -3.53 -27.79
CA ARG A 310 -9.91 -2.73 -28.94
C ARG A 310 -10.16 -3.51 -30.21
N VAL A 311 -10.73 -2.86 -31.21
CA VAL A 311 -11.18 -3.48 -32.46
C VAL A 311 -10.58 -2.73 -33.63
N PHE A 312 -10.01 -3.49 -34.56
CA PHE A 312 -9.35 -2.99 -35.76
C PHE A 312 -9.83 -3.77 -36.98
N ASN A 313 -10.14 -3.06 -38.07
CA ASN A 313 -10.31 -3.69 -39.38
C ASN A 313 -9.04 -3.49 -40.18
N ILE A 314 -8.43 -4.61 -40.61
CA ILE A 314 -7.14 -4.61 -41.28
C ILE A 314 -7.28 -5.40 -42.57
N SER A 315 -6.95 -4.77 -43.71
CA SER A 315 -6.85 -5.46 -45.00
C SER A 315 -5.39 -5.55 -45.40
N ALA A 316 -4.81 -6.73 -45.26
CA ALA A 316 -3.43 -7.03 -45.61
C ALA A 316 -3.34 -7.59 -47.03
N THR A 317 -2.47 -7.02 -47.86
CA THR A 317 -2.23 -7.49 -49.24
C THR A 317 -1.12 -8.54 -49.30
N GLU A 318 -0.23 -8.53 -48.30
CA GLU A 318 0.83 -9.50 -48.11
C GLU A 318 0.99 -9.80 -46.61
N LYS A 319 1.80 -10.81 -46.28
CA LYS A 319 2.10 -11.13 -44.89
C LYS A 319 2.69 -9.91 -44.17
N SER A 320 1.99 -9.44 -43.15
CA SER A 320 2.27 -8.16 -42.52
C SER A 320 2.53 -8.32 -41.03
N LEU A 321 3.56 -7.65 -40.51
CA LEU A 321 3.85 -7.55 -39.08
C LEU A 321 3.29 -6.23 -38.57
N LEU A 322 2.38 -6.31 -37.61
CA LEU A 322 1.74 -5.14 -37.01
C LEU A 322 2.10 -5.04 -35.53
N LYS A 323 2.11 -3.81 -35.03
CA LYS A 323 2.38 -3.47 -33.65
C LYS A 323 1.26 -2.62 -33.07
N ILE A 324 0.69 -3.07 -31.97
CA ILE A 324 -0.30 -2.32 -31.20
C ILE A 324 0.46 -1.53 -30.15
N ARG A 325 0.20 -0.22 -30.07
CA ARG A 325 0.77 0.67 -29.06
C ARG A 325 0.14 0.37 -27.69
N THR A 326 0.50 -0.78 -27.12
CA THR A 326 0.02 -1.36 -25.86
C THR A 326 1.10 -2.27 -25.33
N TYR A 327 1.55 -2.03 -24.09
CA TYR A 327 2.47 -2.95 -23.45
C TYR A 327 1.84 -4.34 -23.25
N TYR A 328 2.65 -5.36 -23.48
CA TYR A 328 2.22 -6.72 -23.22
C TYR A 328 1.97 -6.93 -21.72
N TYR A 329 0.84 -7.56 -21.43
CA TYR A 329 0.48 -8.07 -20.12
C TYR A 329 -0.39 -9.32 -20.31
N PRO A 330 -0.27 -10.37 -19.47
CA PRO A 330 -0.90 -11.68 -19.73
C PRO A 330 -2.43 -11.68 -19.81
N ALA A 331 -3.09 -10.60 -19.39
CA ALA A 331 -4.53 -10.43 -19.56
C ALA A 331 -4.92 -10.09 -21.00
N TRP A 332 -4.00 -9.62 -21.84
CA TRP A 332 -4.29 -9.28 -23.22
C TRP A 332 -4.33 -10.51 -24.10
N HIS A 333 -5.48 -10.76 -24.72
CA HIS A 333 -5.71 -11.83 -25.67
C HIS A 333 -6.10 -11.24 -27.03
N LEU A 334 -5.41 -11.66 -28.09
CA LEU A 334 -5.68 -11.22 -29.45
C LEU A 334 -6.53 -12.26 -30.17
N TYR A 335 -7.52 -11.77 -30.92
CA TYR A 335 -8.39 -12.56 -31.77
C TYR A 335 -8.34 -12.00 -33.19
N VAL A 336 -8.29 -12.87 -34.18
CA VAL A 336 -8.38 -12.53 -35.60
C VAL A 336 -9.56 -13.31 -36.17
N ASN A 337 -10.59 -12.59 -36.64
CA ASN A 337 -11.85 -13.17 -37.11
C ASN A 337 -12.45 -14.13 -36.06
N GLU A 338 -12.59 -13.66 -34.81
CA GLU A 338 -13.09 -14.40 -33.63
C GLU A 338 -12.25 -15.60 -33.17
N LYS A 339 -11.12 -15.91 -33.84
CA LYS A 339 -10.23 -17.02 -33.46
C LYS A 339 -9.03 -16.51 -32.67
N PRO A 340 -8.61 -17.19 -31.58
CA PRO A 340 -7.41 -16.81 -30.84
C PRO A 340 -6.20 -16.73 -31.77
N HIS A 341 -5.41 -15.66 -31.61
CA HIS A 341 -4.21 -15.41 -32.39
C HIS A 341 -3.03 -15.13 -31.45
N ALA A 342 -1.84 -15.58 -31.83
CA ALA A 342 -0.65 -15.44 -31.01
C ALA A 342 -0.16 -13.99 -30.95
N ILE A 343 0.28 -13.57 -29.77
CA ILE A 343 0.94 -12.28 -29.53
C ILE A 343 2.45 -12.53 -29.38
N ALA A 344 3.26 -11.67 -29.98
CA ALA A 344 4.67 -11.50 -29.68
C ALA A 344 4.90 -10.21 -28.87
N VAL A 345 6.03 -10.16 -28.13
CA VAL A 345 6.43 -8.96 -27.38
C VAL A 345 7.58 -8.30 -28.12
N ALA A 346 7.36 -7.06 -28.56
CA ALA A 346 8.37 -6.25 -29.22
C ALA A 346 9.55 -5.90 -28.30
N ASP A 347 10.63 -5.40 -28.88
CA ASP A 347 11.79 -4.91 -28.12
C ASP A 347 11.44 -3.72 -27.20
N ASP A 348 10.45 -2.92 -27.56
CA ASP A 348 9.93 -1.84 -26.72
C ASP A 348 8.88 -2.33 -25.69
N GLY A 349 8.60 -3.64 -25.64
CA GLY A 349 7.64 -4.26 -24.72
C GLY A 349 6.18 -4.20 -25.16
N THR A 350 5.89 -3.63 -26.34
CA THR A 350 4.54 -3.57 -26.88
C THR A 350 4.12 -4.87 -27.58
N ILE A 351 2.83 -4.98 -27.89
CA ILE A 351 2.21 -6.15 -28.51
C ILE A 351 2.45 -6.14 -30.02
N GLU A 352 3.01 -7.23 -30.55
CA GLU A 352 3.17 -7.47 -31.98
C GLU A 352 2.41 -8.72 -32.42
N PHE A 353 1.94 -8.73 -33.66
CA PHE A 353 1.27 -9.89 -34.25
C PHE A 353 1.42 -9.90 -35.77
N LYS A 354 1.26 -11.09 -36.38
CA LYS A 354 1.42 -11.28 -37.82
C LYS A 354 0.07 -11.58 -38.44
N LEU A 355 -0.25 -10.93 -39.54
CA LEU A 355 -1.41 -11.27 -40.37
C LEU A 355 -0.95 -11.85 -41.69
N ASP A 356 -1.63 -12.89 -42.13
CA ASP A 356 -1.55 -13.36 -43.51
C ASP A 356 -2.38 -12.44 -44.43
N PRO A 357 -2.26 -12.54 -45.77
CA PRO A 357 -3.03 -11.72 -46.69
C PRO A 357 -4.54 -11.96 -46.54
N GLY A 358 -5.33 -10.89 -46.53
CA GLY A 358 -6.78 -10.93 -46.41
C GLY A 358 -7.37 -9.76 -45.62
N SER A 359 -8.70 -9.73 -45.53
CA SER A 359 -9.43 -8.82 -44.66
C SER A 359 -9.68 -9.49 -43.31
N HIS A 360 -9.30 -8.81 -42.25
CA HIS A 360 -9.31 -9.30 -40.88
C HIS A 360 -9.96 -8.30 -39.94
N THR A 361 -10.87 -8.78 -39.11
CA THR A 361 -11.27 -8.08 -37.89
C THR A 361 -10.39 -8.58 -36.77
N VAL A 362 -9.57 -7.67 -36.22
CA VAL A 362 -8.63 -7.95 -35.15
C VAL A 362 -9.16 -7.34 -33.86
N GLN A 363 -9.24 -8.14 -32.81
CA GLN A 363 -9.76 -7.71 -31.52
C GLN A 363 -8.79 -8.06 -30.40
N LEU A 364 -8.41 -7.05 -29.62
CA LEU A 364 -7.60 -7.20 -28.42
C LEU A 364 -8.52 -7.10 -27.18
N ARG A 365 -8.66 -8.20 -26.44
CA ARG A 365 -9.53 -8.31 -25.26
C ARG A 365 -8.69 -8.44 -24.00
N TYR A 366 -9.02 -7.67 -22.97
CA TYR A 366 -8.44 -7.80 -21.64
C TYR A 366 -9.30 -8.77 -20.80
N LEU A 367 -8.74 -9.94 -20.48
CA LEU A 367 -9.41 -11.02 -19.75
C LEU A 367 -8.71 -11.31 -18.43
N TRP A 368 -9.29 -12.19 -17.62
CA TRP A 368 -8.66 -12.58 -16.36
C TRP A 368 -7.40 -13.40 -16.58
N THR A 369 -6.32 -12.98 -15.93
CA THR A 369 -5.10 -13.78 -15.84
C THR A 369 -5.32 -15.04 -15.00
N ASN A 370 -4.42 -16.01 -15.14
CA ASN A 370 -4.46 -17.20 -14.30
C ASN A 370 -4.26 -16.87 -12.81
N ALA A 371 -3.44 -15.87 -12.48
CA ALA A 371 -3.27 -15.44 -11.10
C ALA A 371 -4.55 -14.84 -10.53
N PHE A 372 -5.30 -14.06 -11.34
CA PHE A 372 -6.59 -13.51 -10.92
C PHE A 372 -7.64 -14.61 -10.71
N LYS A 373 -7.73 -15.59 -11.61
CA LYS A 373 -8.63 -16.76 -11.46
C LYS A 373 -8.36 -17.53 -10.17
N ILE A 374 -7.08 -17.81 -9.89
CA ILE A 374 -6.67 -18.50 -8.65
C ILE A 374 -6.99 -17.62 -7.43
N GLY A 375 -6.71 -16.31 -7.50
CA GLY A 375 -7.07 -15.33 -6.47
C GLY A 375 -8.55 -15.34 -6.13
N MET A 376 -9.42 -15.29 -7.14
CA MET A 376 -10.87 -15.36 -6.99
C MET A 376 -11.31 -16.66 -6.31
N LEU A 377 -10.75 -17.81 -6.71
CA LEU A 377 -11.04 -19.10 -6.08
C LEU A 377 -10.69 -19.09 -4.59
N PHE A 378 -9.47 -18.66 -4.22
CA PHE A 378 -9.06 -18.61 -2.81
C PHE A 378 -9.87 -17.61 -2.00
N SER A 379 -10.24 -16.47 -2.59
CA SER A 379 -11.13 -15.49 -1.94
C SER A 379 -12.51 -16.07 -1.67
N PHE A 380 -13.09 -16.77 -2.65
CA PHE A 380 -14.38 -17.44 -2.47
C PHE A 380 -14.32 -18.51 -1.38
N LEU A 381 -13.32 -19.40 -1.40
CA LEU A 381 -13.16 -20.46 -0.39
C LEU A 381 -12.95 -19.89 1.01
N SER A 382 -12.20 -18.78 1.13
CA SER A 382 -11.96 -18.13 2.42
C SER A 382 -13.21 -17.43 2.96
N LEU A 383 -13.97 -16.78 2.08
CA LEU A 383 -15.25 -16.17 2.45
C LEU A 383 -16.26 -17.24 2.89
N LEU A 384 -16.36 -18.34 2.15
CA LEU A 384 -17.20 -19.48 2.51
C LEU A 384 -16.81 -20.04 3.89
N THR A 385 -15.50 -20.16 4.15
CA THR A 385 -14.98 -20.59 5.45
C THR A 385 -15.44 -19.66 6.58
N LEU A 386 -15.33 -18.33 6.39
CA LEU A 386 -15.83 -17.36 7.38
C LEU A 386 -17.34 -17.48 7.61
N ILE A 387 -18.12 -17.65 6.54
CA ILE A 387 -19.58 -17.81 6.64
C ILE A 387 -19.94 -19.08 7.42
N ILE A 388 -19.29 -20.21 7.13
CA ILE A 388 -19.51 -21.47 7.85
C ILE A 388 -19.18 -21.31 9.34
N PHE A 389 -18.06 -20.67 9.67
CA PHE A 389 -17.70 -20.41 11.07
C PHE A 389 -18.64 -19.43 11.75
N TRP A 390 -19.16 -18.44 11.03
CA TRP A 390 -20.15 -17.49 11.55
C TRP A 390 -21.44 -18.20 11.99
N PHE A 391 -21.96 -19.10 11.16
CA PHE A 391 -23.18 -19.86 11.48
C PHE A 391 -22.96 -20.99 12.49
N LYS A 392 -21.74 -21.50 12.64
CA LYS A 392 -21.39 -22.50 13.67
C LYS A 392 -21.01 -21.90 15.02
N ALA A 393 -20.76 -20.59 15.10
CA ALA A 393 -20.46 -19.94 16.36
C ALA A 393 -21.75 -19.90 17.21
N PRO A 394 -21.76 -20.49 18.42
CA PRO A 394 -22.91 -20.36 19.29
C PRO A 394 -23.13 -18.88 19.58
N THR A 395 -24.35 -18.39 19.36
CA THR A 395 -24.78 -17.05 19.76
C THR A 395 -24.85 -17.03 21.29
N THR A 396 -23.74 -16.67 21.93
CA THR A 396 -23.66 -16.41 23.37
C THR A 396 -23.39 -14.95 23.65
#